data_AF-A0A8X7WGW3-F1
#
_entry.id   AF-A0A8X7WGW3-F1
#
_cell.length_a   1.000
_cell.length_b   1.000
_cell.length_c   1.000
_cell.angle_alpha   90.00
_cell.angle_beta   90.00
_cell.angle_gamma   90.00
#
_symmetry.space_group_name_H-M   'P 1'
#
loop_
_entity.id
_entity.type
_entity.pdbx_description
1 polymer ?
#
loop_
_entity_poly.entity_id
_entity_poly.type
_entity_poly.pdbx_seq_one_letter_code
_entity_poly.pdbx_strand_id
1 'polypeptide(L)'
;MDSFKWDNDDGNNVSCFVSSSNHSTLGSLELEPAVIYASPLGIVQSKDMTLFRQQWEATVTRTLEDATEANTSSILKYYSAVEAEFTEFSNVYMLMQCKPDITSQEARYVWKSV
;
A
#
# COMPACT_ATOMS: atom_id res chain seq x y z
N MET A 1 19.86 3.17 4.03
CA MET A 1 18.91 3.71 3.05
C MET A 1 18.21 4.86 3.74
N ASP A 2 18.31 6.07 3.21
CA ASP A 2 17.58 7.21 3.75
C ASP A 2 16.32 7.43 2.91
N SER A 3 15.17 7.55 3.58
CA SER A 3 13.87 7.77 2.95
C SER A 3 13.24 9.07 3.42
N PHE A 4 12.69 9.83 2.47
CA PHE A 4 12.04 11.11 2.74
C PHE A 4 10.66 11.13 2.10
N LYS A 5 9.69 11.65 2.86
CA LYS A 5 8.36 12.01 2.37
C LYS A 5 8.41 13.47 1.95
N TRP A 6 8.16 13.74 0.67
CA TRP A 6 7.98 15.10 0.19
C TRP A 6 6.48 15.38 0.16
N ASP A 7 6.02 16.34 0.96
CA ASP A 7 4.67 16.91 0.89
C ASP A 7 4.79 18.34 0.33
N ASN A 8 4.04 18.69 -0.72
CA ASN A 8 3.93 20.07 -1.20
C ASN A 8 2.79 20.79 -0.45
N ASP A 9 3.05 22.01 0.02
CA ASP A 9 2.05 22.87 0.70
C ASP A 9 0.97 23.44 -0.26
N ASP A 10 1.13 23.24 -1.57
CA ASP A 10 0.32 23.89 -2.61
C ASP A 10 -0.92 23.08 -2.98
N GLY A 11 -1.93 22.96 -2.09
CA GLY A 11 -3.32 22.56 -2.39
C GLY A 11 -3.57 21.20 -3.06
N ASN A 12 -2.52 20.51 -3.49
CA ASN A 12 -2.51 19.24 -4.19
C ASN A 12 -1.51 18.37 -3.43
N ASN A 13 -1.98 17.81 -2.31
CA ASN A 13 -1.20 17.02 -1.36
C ASN A 13 -0.76 15.69 -2.01
N VAL A 14 0.22 15.75 -2.92
CA VAL A 14 0.87 14.58 -3.48
C VAL A 14 2.01 14.21 -2.55
N SER A 15 1.91 13.06 -1.88
CA SER A 15 3.03 12.52 -1.11
C SER A 15 3.91 11.66 -2.01
N CYS A 16 5.19 12.00 -2.11
CA CYS A 16 6.18 11.21 -2.86
C CYS A 16 7.18 10.54 -1.93
N PHE A 17 7.61 9.33 -2.29
CA PHE A 17 8.70 8.62 -1.65
C PHE A 17 10.00 8.81 -2.44
N VAL A 18 11.04 9.33 -1.78
CA VAL A 18 12.38 9.47 -2.35
C VAL A 18 13.36 8.68 -1.50
N SER A 19 14.15 7.81 -2.13
CA SER A 19 15.22 7.04 -1.48
C SER A 19 16.57 7.20 -2.17
N SER A 20 17.62 7.41 -1.38
CA SER A 20 19.01 7.40 -1.85
C SER A 20 19.85 6.40 -1.07
N SER A 21 20.84 5.81 -1.73
CA SER A 21 21.76 4.84 -1.15
C SER A 21 23.17 5.02 -1.70
N ASN A 22 24.17 4.59 -0.94
CA ASN A 22 25.59 4.57 -1.35
C ASN A 22 25.96 3.29 -2.12
N HIS A 23 25.01 2.38 -2.32
CA HIS A 23 25.13 1.15 -3.10
C HIS A 23 23.93 1.00 -4.03
N SER A 24 24.01 0.10 -5.01
CA SER A 24 22.93 -0.13 -5.98
C SER A 24 21.75 -0.84 -5.32
N THR A 25 20.63 -0.12 -5.18
CA THR A 25 19.35 -0.65 -4.69
C THR A 25 18.28 -0.70 -5.79
N LEU A 26 18.63 -0.31 -7.03
CA LEU A 26 17.70 -0.28 -8.16
C LEU A 26 17.48 -1.71 -8.67
N GLY A 27 16.21 -2.12 -8.77
CA GLY A 27 15.81 -3.45 -9.19
C GLY A 27 16.12 -4.55 -8.17
N SER A 28 16.51 -4.18 -6.95
CA SER A 28 16.70 -5.14 -5.85
C SER A 28 15.53 -5.06 -4.87
N LEU A 29 15.01 -6.23 -4.50
CA LEU A 29 13.98 -6.33 -3.49
C LEU A 29 14.59 -6.23 -2.08
N GLU A 30 14.31 -5.14 -1.40
CA GLU A 30 14.67 -4.90 0.01
C GLU A 30 13.41 -4.64 0.82
N LEU A 31 13.06 -5.55 1.73
CA LEU A 31 11.83 -5.48 2.54
C LEU A 31 12.01 -4.79 3.89
N GLU A 32 13.26 -4.60 4.32
CA GLU A 32 13.58 -4.08 5.64
C GLU A 32 14.18 -2.67 5.55
N PRO A 33 13.80 -1.74 6.46
CA PRO A 33 12.84 -1.92 7.55
C PRO A 33 11.39 -1.63 7.14
N ALA A 34 10.45 -2.45 7.60
CA ALA A 34 9.03 -2.14 7.52
C ALA A 34 8.63 -1.11 8.60
N VAL A 35 8.04 0.01 8.21
CA VAL A 35 7.54 1.03 9.14
C VAL A 35 6.03 0.95 9.22
N ILE A 36 5.49 0.69 10.41
CA ILE A 36 4.06 0.54 10.65
C ILE A 36 3.56 1.77 11.41
N TYR A 37 2.63 2.51 10.81
CA TYR A 37 1.94 3.63 11.43
C TYR A 37 0.51 3.22 11.79
N ALA A 38 0.33 2.68 13.00
CA ALA A 38 -0.99 2.33 13.51
C ALA A 38 -1.81 3.60 13.80
N SER A 39 -3.08 3.60 13.43
CA SER A 39 -4.02 4.65 13.83
C SER A 39 -4.12 4.70 15.37
N PRO A 40 -4.05 5.88 16.01
CA PRO A 40 -4.33 6.00 17.44
C PRO A 40 -5.80 5.75 17.77
N LEU A 41 -6.68 5.79 16.76
CA LEU A 41 -8.10 5.46 16.88
C LEU A 41 -8.28 3.95 16.74
N GLY A 42 -8.83 3.32 17.77
CA GLY A 42 -9.21 1.91 17.74
C GLY A 42 -10.51 1.67 16.96
N ILE A 43 -10.68 0.44 16.50
CA ILE A 43 -11.95 -0.04 15.95
C ILE A 43 -12.91 -0.28 17.12
N VAL A 44 -14.16 0.19 17.01
CA VAL A 44 -15.17 0.06 18.08
C VAL A 44 -15.43 -1.42 18.37
N GLN A 45 -15.12 -1.87 19.59
CA GLN A 45 -15.18 -3.30 20.00
C GLN A 45 -16.58 -3.91 19.97
N SER A 46 -17.65 -3.11 19.87
CA SER A 46 -19.03 -3.59 19.87
C SER A 46 -19.51 -4.12 18.50
N LYS A 47 -18.65 -4.14 17.48
CA LYS A 47 -18.96 -4.55 16.11
C LYS A 47 -18.38 -5.93 15.79
N ASP A 48 -18.93 -6.61 14.80
CA ASP A 48 -18.48 -7.94 14.39
C ASP A 48 -17.09 -7.88 13.73
N MET A 49 -16.07 -8.18 14.54
CA MET A 49 -14.67 -8.23 14.10
C MET A 49 -14.38 -9.42 13.18
N THR A 50 -15.21 -10.47 13.18
CA THR A 50 -15.06 -11.60 12.25
C THR A 50 -15.46 -11.17 10.85
N LEU A 51 -16.61 -10.49 10.72
CA LEU A 51 -17.05 -9.92 9.46
C LEU A 51 -16.08 -8.85 8.96
N PHE A 52 -15.60 -7.97 9.85
CA PHE A 52 -14.57 -6.99 9.52
C PHE A 52 -13.34 -7.64 8.89
N ARG A 53 -12.80 -8.70 9.52
CA ARG A 53 -11.60 -9.37 9.03
C ARG A 53 -11.83 -9.99 7.65
N GLN A 54 -12.99 -10.61 7.42
CA GLN A 54 -13.32 -11.17 6.11
C GLN A 54 -13.39 -10.10 5.02
N GLN A 55 -14.05 -8.97 5.30
CA GLN A 55 -14.13 -7.84 4.36
C GLN A 55 -12.77 -7.18 4.14
N TRP A 56 -11.94 -7.09 5.18
CA TRP A 56 -10.56 -6.62 5.11
C TRP A 56 -9.70 -7.50 4.22
N GLU A 57 -9.64 -8.80 4.46
CA GLU A 57 -8.85 -9.75 3.66
C GLU A 57 -9.28 -9.77 2.18
N ALA A 58 -10.58 -9.68 1.91
CA ALA A 58 -11.09 -9.56 0.55
C ALA A 58 -10.66 -8.25 -0.13
N THR A 59 -10.75 -7.12 0.60
CA THR A 59 -10.33 -5.81 0.10
C THR A 59 -8.83 -5.78 -0.18
N VAL A 60 -8.03 -6.34 0.73
CA VAL A 60 -6.59 -6.54 0.58
C VAL A 60 -6.26 -7.32 -0.70
N THR A 61 -6.93 -8.46 -0.89
CA THR A 61 -6.69 -9.33 -2.04
C THR A 61 -7.02 -8.63 -3.36
N ARG A 62 -8.17 -7.94 -3.42
CA ARG A 62 -8.59 -7.17 -4.59
C ARG A 62 -7.59 -6.04 -4.91
N THR A 63 -7.19 -5.27 -3.90
CA THR A 63 -6.22 -4.17 -4.09
C THR A 63 -4.89 -4.67 -4.66
N LEU A 64 -4.42 -5.83 -4.16
CA LEU A 64 -3.21 -6.48 -4.66
C LEU A 64 -3.34 -6.89 -6.13
N GLU A 65 -4.46 -7.53 -6.49
CA GLU A 65 -4.73 -7.93 -7.87
C GLU A 65 -4.74 -6.71 -8.80
N ASP A 66 -5.52 -5.69 -8.46
CA ASP A 66 -5.62 -4.43 -9.22
C ASP A 66 -4.24 -3.74 -9.37
N ALA A 67 -3.43 -3.71 -8.31
CA ALA A 67 -2.12 -3.09 -8.35
C ALA A 67 -1.15 -3.85 -9.27
N THR A 68 -1.20 -5.18 -9.24
CA THR A 68 -0.19 -6.03 -9.88
C THR A 68 -0.57 -6.52 -11.27
N GLU A 69 -1.75 -6.17 -11.76
CA GLU A 69 -2.13 -6.34 -13.16
C GLU A 69 -1.30 -5.41 -14.07
N ALA A 70 -0.55 -6.04 -14.99
CA ALA A 70 0.57 -5.44 -15.73
C ALA A 70 0.23 -4.34 -16.75
N ASN A 71 -1.01 -3.83 -16.78
CA ASN A 71 -1.51 -2.92 -17.82
C ASN A 71 -1.76 -1.48 -17.35
N THR A 72 -1.51 -1.15 -16.08
CA THR A 72 -1.73 0.19 -15.52
C THR A 72 -0.55 1.12 -15.81
N SER A 73 -0.39 1.55 -17.06
CA SER A 73 0.56 2.61 -17.48
C SER A 73 2.07 2.28 -17.35
N SER A 74 2.88 2.84 -18.25
CA SER A 74 4.34 2.77 -18.17
C SER A 74 4.92 3.56 -16.99
N ILE A 75 4.12 4.48 -16.41
CA ILE A 75 4.54 5.43 -15.37
C ILE A 75 4.05 5.01 -13.97
N LEU A 76 2.89 4.33 -13.85
CA LEU A 76 2.24 3.99 -12.58
C LEU A 76 2.13 2.46 -12.38
N LYS A 77 3.25 1.75 -12.52
CA LYS A 77 3.28 0.30 -12.26
C LYS A 77 3.06 0.02 -10.77
N TYR A 78 2.34 -1.07 -10.48
CA TYR A 78 2.21 -1.61 -9.13
C TYR A 78 1.54 -0.66 -8.14
N TYR A 79 0.49 0.03 -8.60
CA TYR A 79 -0.30 0.97 -7.82
C TYR A 79 -1.78 0.65 -7.94
N SER A 80 -2.50 0.64 -6.81
CA SER A 80 -3.96 0.64 -6.78
C SER A 80 -4.49 1.34 -5.54
N ALA A 81 -5.59 2.07 -5.71
CA ALA A 81 -6.36 2.64 -4.64
C ALA A 81 -7.82 2.18 -4.79
N VAL A 82 -8.37 1.58 -3.75
CA VAL A 82 -9.75 1.07 -3.77
C VAL A 82 -10.55 1.60 -2.59
N GLU A 83 -11.84 1.77 -2.83
CA GLU A 83 -12.85 1.97 -1.80
C GLU A 83 -13.62 0.66 -1.59
N ALA A 84 -13.87 0.32 -0.34
CA ALA A 84 -14.68 -0.83 0.03
C ALA A 84 -15.72 -0.42 1.06
N GLU A 85 -16.98 -0.72 0.75
CA GLU A 85 -18.10 -0.56 1.67
C GLU A 85 -18.13 -1.75 2.63
N PHE A 86 -18.03 -1.47 3.92
CA PHE A 86 -18.11 -2.48 4.98
C PHE A 86 -19.50 -2.44 5.59
N THR A 87 -20.01 -3.59 6.03
CA THR A 87 -21.42 -3.68 6.44
C THR A 87 -21.68 -2.92 7.73
N GLU A 88 -20.79 -3.08 8.70
CA GLU A 88 -20.92 -2.47 10.03
C GLU A 88 -19.95 -1.32 10.25
N PHE A 89 -19.04 -1.05 9.30
CA PHE A 89 -17.99 -0.06 9.42
C PHE A 89 -18.12 0.99 8.33
N SER A 90 -17.57 2.18 8.58
CA SER A 90 -17.43 3.19 7.53
C SER A 90 -16.61 2.64 6.36
N ASN A 91 -16.77 3.25 5.19
CA ASN A 91 -16.01 2.88 4.00
C ASN A 91 -14.51 2.86 4.31
N VAL A 92 -13.87 1.77 3.89
CA VAL A 92 -12.45 1.54 4.04
C VAL A 92 -11.79 1.91 2.72
N TYR A 93 -10.81 2.81 2.81
CA TYR A 93 -9.95 3.19 1.69
C TYR A 93 -8.61 2.49 1.85
N MET A 94 -8.15 1.84 0.79
CA MET A 94 -6.90 1.10 0.79
C MET A 94 -6.04 1.52 -0.39
N LEU A 95 -4.76 1.73 -0.12
CA LEU A 95 -3.76 2.08 -1.11
C LEU A 95 -2.63 1.05 -1.07
N MET A 96 -2.24 0.54 -2.24
CA MET A 96 -1.04 -0.24 -2.43
C MET A 96 -0.15 0.43 -3.47
N GLN A 97 1.14 0.53 -3.15
CA GLN A 97 2.15 1.05 -4.07
C GLN A 97 3.47 0.29 -3.88
N CYS A 98 4.05 -0.21 -4.97
CA CYS A 98 5.43 -0.72 -4.99
C CYS A 98 6.32 0.19 -5.83
N LYS A 99 7.64 0.09 -5.64
CA LYS A 99 8.56 0.79 -6.53
C LYS A 99 8.45 0.24 -7.96
N PRO A 100 8.53 1.08 -9.00
CA PRO A 100 8.31 0.64 -10.38
C PRO A 100 9.45 -0.20 -10.98
N ASP A 101 10.59 -0.32 -10.28
CA ASP A 101 11.80 -1.02 -10.71
C ASP A 101 11.86 -2.50 -10.32
N ILE A 102 10.88 -3.03 -9.58
CA ILE A 102 10.73 -4.47 -9.28
C ILE A 102 9.76 -5.16 -10.26
N THR A 103 9.64 -6.48 -10.19
CA THR A 103 8.68 -7.25 -10.98
C THR A 103 7.29 -7.34 -10.32
N SER A 104 6.28 -7.73 -11.09
CA SER A 104 4.92 -7.97 -10.56
C SER A 104 4.89 -9.10 -9.53
N GLN A 105 5.76 -10.11 -9.68
CA GLN A 105 5.89 -11.21 -8.74
C GLN A 105 6.51 -10.75 -7.42
N GLU A 106 7.54 -9.90 -7.49
CA GLU A 106 8.15 -9.31 -6.29
C GLU A 106 7.17 -8.36 -5.59
N ALA A 107 6.40 -7.56 -6.32
CA ALA A 107 5.34 -6.72 -5.76
C ALA A 107 4.29 -7.56 -4.99
N ARG A 108 3.91 -8.73 -5.53
CA ARG A 108 3.03 -9.68 -4.82
C ARG A 108 3.68 -10.30 -3.59
N TYR A 109 4.99 -10.50 -3.62
CA TYR A 109 5.72 -11.04 -2.47
C TYR A 109 5.81 -10.02 -1.32
N VAL A 110 6.16 -8.76 -1.62
CA VAL A 110 6.23 -7.66 -0.65
C VAL A 110 4.96 -7.58 0.18
N TRP A 111 3.81 -7.63 -0.49
CA TRP A 111 2.53 -7.49 0.18
C TRP A 111 2.16 -8.66 1.09
N LYS A 112 2.55 -9.89 0.73
CA LYS A 112 2.31 -11.06 1.59
C LYS A 112 3.14 -11.06 2.88
N SER A 113 4.15 -10.20 2.97
CA SER A 113 5.05 -10.09 4.11
C SER A 113 4.61 -9.02 5.13
N VAL A 114 3.52 -8.29 4.86
CA VAL A 114 2.92 -7.26 5.74
C VAL A 114 1.62 -7.81 6.35
#